data_AF-A0A0R1LSA3-F1
#
_entry.id   AF-A0A0R1LSA3-F1
#
_cell.length_a   1.000
_cell.length_b   1.000
_cell.length_c   1.000
_cell.angle_alpha   90.00
_cell.angle_beta   90.00
_cell.angle_gamma   90.00
#
_symmetry.space_group_name_H-M   'P 1'
#
loop_
_entity.id
_entity.type
_entity.pdbx_description
1 polymer ?
#
loop_
_entity_poly.entity_id
_entity_poly.type
_entity_poly.pdbx_seq_one_letter_code
_entity_poly.pdbx_strand_id
1 'polypeptide(L)'
;MAQRLVYPAIFDPTAILNHVQITMPDVPGVKVLGTSNEDAANKAATAAGKLLIKLKDELPVPSTPNELEVKPGQSVSFIVLDLDDFK
;
A
#
# COMPACT_ATOMS: atom_id res chain seq x y z
N MET A 1 3.20 -15.08 -16.90
CA MET A 1 3.37 -13.62 -17.02
C MET A 1 3.36 -13.10 -15.62
N ALA A 2 4.49 -12.55 -15.12
CA ALA A 2 4.57 -12.08 -13.75
C ALA A 2 3.64 -10.87 -13.56
N GLN A 3 2.62 -10.99 -12.73
CA GLN A 3 1.64 -9.92 -12.53
C GLN A 3 2.13 -9.01 -11.41
N ARG A 4 3.07 -8.12 -11.78
CA ARG A 4 3.56 -7.04 -10.94
C ARG A 4 2.59 -5.88 -10.98
N LEU A 5 2.03 -5.55 -9.83
CA LEU A 5 1.17 -4.40 -9.65
C LEU A 5 1.91 -3.35 -8.84
N VAL A 6 1.76 -2.10 -9.23
CA VAL A 6 2.36 -0.96 -8.53
C VAL A 6 1.21 -0.11 -8.05
N TYR A 7 1.08 0.00 -6.73
CA TYR A 7 0.04 0.81 -6.11
C TYR A 7 0.67 1.91 -5.27
N PRO A 8 0.17 3.15 -5.37
CA PRO A 8 0.60 4.20 -4.48
C PRO A 8 0.10 3.91 -3.05
N ALA A 9 0.96 4.21 -2.10
CA ALA A 9 0.73 4.05 -0.69
C ALA A 9 1.10 5.36 0.01
N ILE A 10 0.21 5.83 0.87
CA ILE A 10 0.39 7.08 1.61
C ILE A 10 1.04 6.71 2.95
N PHE A 11 2.24 7.22 3.17
CA PHE A 11 3.02 7.09 4.39
C PHE A 11 2.71 8.29 5.27
N ASP A 12 2.12 8.03 6.42
CA ASP A 12 1.78 9.00 7.44
C ASP A 12 2.59 8.70 8.71
N PRO A 13 3.78 9.32 8.87
CA PRO A 13 4.56 9.24 10.11
C PRO A 13 4.01 10.13 11.22
N THR A 14 3.01 10.97 10.93
CA THR A 14 2.40 11.92 11.88
C THR A 14 1.23 11.33 12.66
N ALA A 15 0.68 10.20 12.19
CA ALA A 15 -0.49 9.57 12.77
C ALA A 15 -0.22 9.03 14.18
N ILE A 16 0.98 8.47 14.42
CA ILE A 16 1.38 7.92 15.72
C ILE A 16 2.87 8.18 15.99
N LEU A 17 3.19 8.64 17.21
CA LEU A 17 4.56 8.88 17.66
C LEU A 17 5.39 7.57 17.59
N ASN A 18 6.56 7.60 16.93
CA ASN A 18 7.42 6.44 16.64
C ASN A 18 6.80 5.34 15.76
N HIS A 19 5.78 5.66 14.98
CA HIS A 19 5.16 4.71 14.06
C HIS A 19 4.85 5.37 12.72
N VAL A 20 4.73 4.55 11.69
CA VAL A 20 4.39 4.99 10.34
C VAL A 20 3.12 4.26 9.93
N GLN A 21 2.07 5.03 9.71
CA GLN A 21 0.83 4.49 9.18
C GLN A 21 0.90 4.52 7.65
N ILE A 22 0.72 3.36 7.02
CA ILE A 22 0.59 3.28 5.57
C ILE A 22 -0.85 2.98 5.20
N THR A 23 -1.38 3.74 4.25
CA THR A 23 -2.73 3.53 3.71
C THR A 23 -2.65 3.43 2.20
N MET A 24 -3.26 2.40 1.61
CA MET A 24 -3.35 2.27 0.15
C MET A 24 -4.79 2.58 -0.25
N PRO A 25 -5.05 3.73 -0.88
CA PRO A 25 -6.40 4.14 -1.27
C PRO A 25 -6.98 3.24 -2.36
N ASP A 26 -6.13 2.69 -3.23
CA ASP A 26 -6.54 1.82 -4.33
C ASP A 26 -6.97 0.44 -3.92
N VAL A 27 -6.42 -0.06 -2.80
CA VAL A 27 -6.76 -1.39 -2.30
C VAL A 27 -7.63 -1.21 -1.05
N PRO A 28 -8.97 -1.19 -1.21
CA PRO A 28 -9.87 -0.94 -0.09
C PRO A 28 -9.64 -1.97 1.01
N GLY A 29 -9.26 -1.48 2.19
CA GLY A 29 -8.95 -2.30 3.37
C GLY A 29 -7.46 -2.45 3.69
N VAL A 30 -6.55 -1.93 2.85
CA VAL A 30 -5.12 -1.89 3.19
C VAL A 30 -4.80 -0.62 3.97
N LYS A 31 -4.88 -0.77 5.29
CA LYS A 31 -4.38 0.21 6.25
C LYS A 31 -3.53 -0.54 7.27
N VAL A 32 -2.25 -0.21 7.33
CA VAL A 32 -1.30 -0.85 8.22
C VAL A 32 -0.56 0.18 9.04
N LEU A 33 -0.14 -0.25 10.22
CA LEU A 33 0.76 0.52 11.07
C LEU A 33 2.05 -0.28 11.21
N GLY A 34 3.18 0.36 10.93
CA GLY A 34 4.48 -0.18 11.27
C GLY A 34 5.21 0.69 12.27
N THR A 35 6.22 0.11 12.91
CA THR A 35 7.15 0.83 13.81
C THR A 35 8.20 1.63 13.03
N SER A 36 8.44 1.25 11.77
CA SER A 36 9.38 1.91 10.85
C SER A 36 8.80 1.93 9.44
N ASN A 37 9.34 2.79 8.56
CA ASN A 37 8.96 2.83 7.14
C ASN A 37 9.04 1.44 6.49
N GLU A 38 10.11 0.68 6.75
CA GLU A 38 10.32 -0.66 6.19
C GLU A 38 9.34 -1.71 6.70
N ASP A 39 9.05 -1.70 8.01
CA ASP A 39 8.08 -2.61 8.64
C ASP A 39 6.67 -2.32 8.16
N ALA A 40 6.30 -1.03 8.11
CA ALA A 40 5.02 -0.60 7.58
C ALA A 40 4.89 -1.01 6.10
N ALA A 41 5.92 -0.80 5.28
CA ALA A 41 5.91 -1.14 3.87
C ALA A 41 5.73 -2.65 3.64
N ASN A 42 6.44 -3.49 4.40
CA ASN A 42 6.29 -4.95 4.34
C ASN A 42 4.88 -5.41 4.74
N LYS A 43 4.32 -4.82 5.81
CA LYS A 43 2.95 -5.10 6.24
C LYS A 43 1.93 -4.69 5.19
N ALA A 44 2.12 -3.51 4.58
CA ALA A 44 1.25 -2.99 3.53
C ALA A 44 1.30 -3.92 2.31
N ALA A 45 2.51 -4.32 1.90
CA ALA A 45 2.71 -5.23 0.79
C ALA A 45 2.01 -6.57 1.02
N THR A 46 2.17 -7.15 2.22
CA THR A 46 1.54 -8.42 2.59
C THR A 46 0.01 -8.31 2.63
N ALA A 47 -0.52 -7.23 3.21
CA ALA A 47 -1.96 -7.02 3.31
C ALA A 47 -2.60 -6.81 1.93
N ALA A 48 -1.96 -6.01 1.08
CA ALA A 48 -2.41 -5.77 -0.28
C ALA A 48 -2.32 -7.06 -1.12
N GLY A 49 -1.22 -7.79 -1.07
CA GLY A 49 -1.10 -9.10 -1.73
C GLY A 49 -2.24 -10.05 -1.35
N LYS A 50 -2.51 -10.21 -0.05
CA LYS A 50 -3.61 -11.05 0.44
C LYS A 50 -4.99 -10.63 -0.07
N LEU A 51 -5.26 -9.33 -0.18
CA LEU A 51 -6.53 -8.82 -0.68
C LEU A 51 -6.65 -8.99 -2.20
N LEU A 52 -5.58 -8.70 -2.95
CA LEU A 52 -5.56 -8.84 -4.39
C LEU A 52 -5.70 -10.30 -4.86
N ILE A 53 -5.07 -11.26 -4.17
CA ILE A 53 -5.27 -12.70 -4.44
C ILE A 53 -6.72 -13.11 -4.18
N LYS A 54 -7.38 -12.55 -3.17
CA LYS A 54 -8.79 -12.82 -2.91
C LYS A 54 -9.68 -12.24 -4.01
N LEU A 55 -9.28 -11.12 -4.58
CA LEU A 55 -10.05 -10.40 -5.60
C LEU A 55 -9.95 -11.07 -6.99
N LYS A 56 -8.85 -11.78 -7.31
CA LYS A 56 -8.52 -12.53 -8.57
C LYS A 56 -8.91 -11.91 -9.92
N ASP A 57 -10.16 -11.55 -10.11
CA ASP A 57 -10.78 -10.94 -11.29
C ASP A 57 -10.93 -9.40 -11.18
N GLU A 58 -11.12 -8.85 -9.97
CA GLU A 58 -11.30 -7.39 -9.76
C GLU A 58 -10.06 -6.76 -9.12
N LEU A 59 -8.97 -6.68 -9.88
CA LEU A 59 -7.82 -5.89 -9.46
C LEU A 59 -8.18 -4.40 -9.59
N PRO A 60 -8.12 -3.62 -8.49
CA PRO A 60 -8.42 -2.20 -8.56
C PRO A 60 -7.42 -1.48 -9.47
N VAL A 61 -7.88 -0.45 -10.18
CA VAL A 61 -7.00 0.38 -11.01
C VAL A 61 -6.13 1.22 -10.08
N PRO A 62 -4.80 1.24 -10.23
CA PRO A 62 -3.94 2.11 -9.44
C PRO A 62 -4.24 3.58 -9.78
N SER A 63 -4.63 4.35 -8.77
CA SER A 63 -4.86 5.79 -8.87
C SER A 63 -3.54 6.51 -9.10
N THR A 64 -3.61 7.66 -9.77
CA THR A 64 -2.41 8.46 -9.97
C THR A 64 -2.02 9.15 -8.65
N PRO A 65 -0.71 9.27 -8.34
CA PRO A 65 -0.25 9.96 -7.13
C PRO A 65 -0.72 11.41 -7.05
N ASN A 66 -0.99 12.03 -8.19
CA ASN A 66 -1.49 13.41 -8.29
C ASN A 66 -2.95 13.55 -7.86
N GLU A 67 -3.74 12.48 -7.88
CA GLU A 67 -5.11 12.47 -7.33
C GLU A 67 -5.13 12.19 -5.83
N LEU A 68 -4.00 11.76 -5.26
CA LEU A 68 -3.91 11.50 -3.83
C LEU A 68 -3.64 12.80 -3.08
N GLU A 69 -4.67 13.31 -2.42
CA GLU A 69 -4.55 14.39 -1.45
C GLU A 69 -3.73 13.93 -0.24
N VAL A 70 -2.42 14.13 -0.31
CA VAL A 70 -1.54 13.97 0.84
C VAL A 70 -1.54 15.22 1.70
N LYS A 71 -1.64 15.01 3.00
CA LYS A 71 -1.53 16.07 4.00
C LYS A 71 -0.06 16.49 4.16
N PRO A 72 0.21 17.74 4.56
CA PRO A 72 1.56 18.17 4.88
C PRO A 72 2.17 17.27 5.97
N GLY A 73 3.31 16.64 5.65
CA GLY A 73 3.98 15.66 6.51
C GLY A 73 3.75 14.19 6.12
N GLN A 74 2.83 13.92 5.18
CA GLN A 74 2.67 12.62 4.55
C GLN A 74 3.50 12.53 3.27
N SER A 75 3.91 11.32 2.91
CA SER A 75 4.65 11.03 1.67
C SER A 75 3.95 9.94 0.89
N VAL A 76 3.84 10.08 -0.43
CA VAL A 76 3.40 8.97 -1.29
C VAL A 76 4.62 8.15 -1.69
N SER A 77 4.59 6.84 -1.45
CA SER A 77 5.55 5.91 -2.06
C SER A 77 4.80 4.82 -2.82
N PHE A 78 5.43 4.27 -3.84
CA PHE A 78 4.86 3.16 -4.59
C PHE A 78 5.29 1.84 -3.97
N ILE A 79 4.33 0.97 -3.70
CA ILE A 79 4.62 -0.40 -3.26
C ILE A 79 4.39 -1.32 -4.45
N VAL A 80 5.46 -2.03 -4.81
CA VAL A 80 5.44 -3.05 -5.86
C VAL A 80 5.00 -4.36 -5.22
N LEU A 81 3.94 -4.94 -5.78
CA LEU A 81 3.36 -6.21 -5.37
C LEU A 81 3.55 -7.20 -6.52
N ASP A 82 4.29 -8.27 -6.26
CA ASP A 82 4.35 -9.42 -7.15
C ASP A 82 3.25 -10.40 -6.74
N LEU A 83 2.18 -10.51 -7.54
CA LEU A 83 1.09 -11.47 -7.26
C LEU A 83 1.53 -12.93 -7.45
N ASP A 84 2.55 -13.17 -8.28
CA ASP A 84 3.11 -14.51 -8.49
C ASP A 84 3.77 -15.07 -7.22
N ASP A 85 4.28 -14.21 -6.34
CA ASP A 85 4.91 -14.64 -5.07
C ASP A 85 3.91 -15.23 -4.09
N PHE A 86 2.62 -14.90 -4.26
CA PHE A 86 1.55 -15.35 -3.38
C PHE A 86 0.59 -16.37 -4.03
N LYS A 87 0.95 -16.96 -5.17
CA LYS A 87 0.13 -17.94 -5.89
C LYS A 87 0.22 -19.36 -5.35
#